data_AF-A0A1G9MSP7-F1
#
_entry.id   AF-A0A1G9MSP7-F1
#
_cell.length_a   1.000
_cell.length_b   1.000
_cell.length_c   1.000
_cell.angle_alpha   90.00
_cell.angle_beta   90.00
_cell.angle_gamma   90.00
#
_symmetry.space_group_name_H-M   'P 1'
#
loop_
_entity.id
_entity.type
_entity.pdbx_description
1 polymer ?
#
loop_
_entity_poly.entity_id
_entity_poly.type
_entity_poly.pdbx_seq_one_letter_code
_entity_poly.pdbx_strand_id
1 'polypeptide(L)'
;MAGISVPHLGLDGLPPEVRAYRDGIEIYHVRYTRVTSGDDNGSVQDDTVEGRYDREGNFSWVNSSFIEGPSWLSQIPGATRRTIIDDETPAYRGPQIIGHENSARGRLRGIAMRYRDHEGTPHFQWVGY
;
A
#
# COMPACT_ATOMS: atom_id res chain seq x y z
N MET A 1 -36.54 4.80 -30.87
CA MET A 1 -36.47 4.29 -29.48
C MET A 1 -35.03 3.93 -29.20
N ALA A 2 -34.37 4.64 -28.29
CA ALA A 2 -33.00 4.29 -27.88
C ALA A 2 -33.09 3.07 -26.94
N GLY A 3 -32.56 1.93 -27.39
CA GLY A 3 -32.48 0.74 -26.56
C GLY A 3 -31.53 1.00 -25.39
N ILE A 4 -31.99 0.76 -24.17
CA ILE A 4 -31.14 0.76 -22.98
C ILE A 4 -30.13 -0.36 -23.20
N SER A 5 -28.86 -0.01 -23.39
CA SER A 5 -27.76 -0.98 -23.50
C SER A 5 -27.75 -1.79 -22.22
N VAL A 6 -27.94 -3.11 -22.33
CA VAL A 6 -27.81 -4.00 -21.17
C VAL A 6 -26.35 -3.91 -20.72
N PRO A 7 -26.05 -3.48 -19.49
CA PRO A 7 -24.67 -3.39 -19.03
C PRO A 7 -24.04 -4.78 -19.12
N HIS A 8 -22.82 -4.86 -19.66
CA HIS A 8 -22.08 -6.11 -19.75
C HIS A 8 -21.59 -6.49 -18.34
N LEU A 9 -22.46 -7.15 -17.57
CA LEU A 9 -22.15 -7.65 -16.25
C LEU A 9 -21.10 -8.77 -16.36
N GLY A 10 -20.07 -8.75 -15.50
CA GLY A 10 -19.19 -9.92 -15.40
C GLY A 10 -19.73 -10.97 -14.45
N LEU A 11 -18.91 -11.99 -14.19
CA LEU A 11 -19.27 -13.16 -13.36
C LEU A 11 -19.64 -12.80 -11.92
N ASP A 12 -19.10 -11.68 -11.42
CA ASP A 12 -19.42 -11.07 -10.13
C ASP A 12 -20.74 -10.29 -10.11
N GLY A 13 -21.47 -10.24 -11.24
CA GLY A 13 -22.72 -9.49 -11.37
C GLY A 13 -22.52 -7.97 -11.37
N LEU A 14 -21.28 -7.48 -11.44
CA LEU A 14 -20.96 -6.06 -11.45
C LEU A 14 -20.75 -5.55 -12.88
N PRO A 15 -21.24 -4.34 -13.21
CA PRO A 15 -20.91 -3.69 -14.47
C PRO A 15 -19.44 -3.23 -14.46
N PRO A 16 -18.82 -3.03 -15.64
CA PRO A 16 -17.39 -2.77 -15.74
C PRO A 16 -16.95 -1.52 -14.98
N GLU A 17 -17.77 -0.47 -14.93
CA GLU A 17 -17.45 0.74 -14.17
C GLU A 17 -17.37 0.48 -12.66
N VAL A 18 -18.28 -0.32 -12.11
CA VAL A 18 -18.28 -0.67 -10.68
C VAL A 18 -17.10 -1.59 -10.36
N ARG A 19 -16.75 -2.50 -11.26
CA ARG A 19 -15.53 -3.31 -11.12
C ARG A 19 -14.27 -2.45 -11.12
N ALA A 20 -14.19 -1.46 -12.00
CA ALA A 20 -13.06 -0.53 -12.04
C ALA A 20 -12.90 0.26 -10.73
N TYR A 21 -14.00 0.65 -10.08
CA TYR A 21 -13.95 1.27 -8.75
C TYR A 21 -13.48 0.29 -7.68
N ARG A 22 -14.05 -0.92 -7.63
CA ARG A 22 -13.66 -1.96 -6.67
C ARG A 22 -12.17 -2.30 -6.78
N ASP A 23 -11.72 -2.58 -8.00
CA ASP A 23 -10.34 -2.98 -8.29
C ASP A 23 -9.36 -1.81 -8.11
N GLY A 24 -9.87 -0.57 -8.06
CA GLY A 24 -9.11 0.63 -7.73
C GLY A 24 -8.98 0.91 -6.23
N ILE A 25 -9.60 0.10 -5.36
CA ILE A 25 -9.47 0.20 -3.90
C ILE A 25 -8.31 -0.68 -3.44
N GLU A 26 -7.29 -0.05 -2.86
CA GLU A 26 -6.18 -0.71 -2.19
C GLU A 26 -6.34 -0.59 -0.68
N ILE A 27 -6.31 -1.70 0.05
CA ILE A 27 -6.48 -1.74 1.51
C ILE A 27 -5.29 -2.46 2.13
N TYR A 28 -4.68 -1.85 3.14
CA TYR A 28 -3.61 -2.44 3.92
C TYR A 28 -3.97 -2.41 5.39
N HIS A 29 -3.88 -3.55 6.05
CA HIS A 29 -3.83 -3.61 7.51
C HIS A 29 -2.35 -3.57 7.91
N VAL A 30 -1.89 -2.37 8.26
CA VAL A 30 -0.51 -2.10 8.62
C VAL A 30 -0.27 -2.54 10.05
N ARG A 31 0.75 -3.40 10.23
CA ARG A 31 1.22 -3.89 11.53
C ARG A 31 2.74 -3.84 11.54
N TYR A 32 3.26 -2.65 11.78
CA TYR A 32 4.68 -2.37 11.70
C TYR A 32 5.21 -1.88 13.05
N THR A 33 6.38 -2.35 13.46
CA THR A 33 7.10 -1.82 14.61
C THR A 33 8.59 -1.77 14.28
N ARG A 34 9.20 -0.60 14.46
CA ARG A 34 10.65 -0.44 14.43
C ARG A 34 11.12 0.08 15.80
N VAL A 35 11.92 -0.73 16.48
CA VAL A 35 12.58 -0.37 17.76
C VAL A 35 14.03 -0.06 17.45
N THR A 36 14.50 1.14 17.74
CA THR A 36 15.91 1.50 17.55
C THR A 36 16.61 1.44 18.91
N SER A 37 17.55 0.51 19.11
CA SER A 37 18.48 0.52 20.25
C SER A 37 19.72 1.34 19.90
N GLY A 38 20.37 1.89 20.93
CA GLY A 38 21.53 2.79 20.77
C GLY A 38 22.79 2.14 20.21
N ASP A 39 22.87 0.80 20.18
CA ASP A 39 24.10 0.05 19.88
C ASP A 39 24.00 -0.80 18.61
N ASP A 40 23.40 -0.24 17.57
CA ASP A 40 23.30 -0.79 16.22
C ASP A 40 22.35 -1.98 15.99
N ASN A 41 21.61 -1.82 14.89
CA ASN A 41 20.56 -2.67 14.34
C ASN A 41 19.31 -2.83 15.23
N GLY A 42 18.54 -1.75 15.29
CA GLY A 42 17.15 -1.81 15.76
C GLY A 42 16.33 -2.93 15.09
N SER A 43 15.43 -3.56 15.84
CA SER A 43 14.58 -4.61 15.30
C SER A 43 13.41 -4.02 14.52
N VAL A 44 13.07 -4.68 13.41
CA VAL A 44 11.90 -4.37 12.60
C VAL A 44 11.00 -5.58 12.56
N GLN A 45 9.73 -5.38 12.94
CA GLN A 45 8.66 -6.35 12.76
C GLN A 45 7.63 -5.75 11.81
N ASP A 46 7.29 -6.49 10.76
CA ASP A 46 6.31 -6.09 9.76
C ASP A 46 5.38 -7.28 9.46
N ASP A 47 4.20 -7.28 10.09
CA ASP A 47 3.14 -8.27 9.88
C ASP A 47 2.01 -7.67 9.02
N THR A 48 2.35 -6.74 8.12
CA THR A 48 1.37 -6.04 7.29
C THR A 48 0.69 -7.00 6.32
N VAL A 49 -0.62 -6.84 6.13
CA VAL A 49 -1.39 -7.62 5.15
C VAL A 49 -2.12 -6.70 4.20
N GLU A 50 -2.25 -7.12 2.96
CA GLU A 50 -2.98 -6.44 1.89
C GLU A 50 -4.35 -7.11 1.70
N GLY A 51 -5.40 -6.30 1.57
CA GLY A 51 -6.72 -6.77 1.21
C GLY A 51 -6.83 -6.89 -0.30
N ARG A 52 -7.12 -8.10 -0.80
CA ARG A 52 -7.29 -8.36 -2.23
C ARG A 52 -8.66 -8.95 -2.53
N TYR A 53 -9.22 -8.54 -3.65
CA TYR A 53 -10.39 -9.15 -4.27
C TYR A 53 -9.92 -10.10 -5.37
N ASP A 54 -10.45 -11.33 -5.38
CA ASP A 54 -10.26 -12.23 -6.52
C ASP A 54 -11.16 -11.85 -7.71
N ARG A 55 -11.10 -12.62 -8.80
CA ARG A 55 -11.88 -12.33 -10.02
C ARG A 55 -13.38 -12.47 -9.81
N GLU A 56 -13.77 -13.27 -8.82
CA GLU A 56 -15.14 -13.52 -8.40
C GLU A 56 -15.64 -12.46 -7.39
N GLY A 57 -14.76 -11.56 -6.93
CA GLY A 57 -15.07 -10.48 -6.01
C GLY A 57 -15.00 -10.87 -4.53
N ASN A 58 -14.43 -12.03 -4.19
CA ASN A 58 -14.24 -12.43 -2.80
C ASN A 58 -13.02 -11.71 -2.20
N PHE A 59 -13.20 -11.18 -0.99
CA PHE A 59 -12.14 -10.51 -0.25
C PHE A 59 -11.28 -11.49 0.55
N SER A 60 -9.97 -11.28 0.55
CA SER A 60 -9.02 -12.00 1.39
C SER A 60 -7.86 -11.11 1.87
N TRP A 61 -7.30 -11.43 3.03
CA TRP A 61 -6.04 -10.84 3.49
C TRP A 61 -4.86 -11.70 3.03
N VAL A 62 -3.89 -11.07 2.37
CA VAL A 62 -2.66 -11.73 1.93
C VAL A 62 -1.45 -11.09 2.61
N ASN A 63 -0.45 -11.91 2.93
CA ASN A 63 0.81 -11.42 3.47
C ASN A 63 1.41 -10.37 2.55
N SER A 64 1.82 -9.24 3.12
CA SER A 64 2.39 -8.11 2.40
C SER A 64 3.43 -7.43 3.29
N SER A 65 3.90 -6.26 2.90
CA SER A 65 4.86 -5.48 3.68
C SER A 65 4.51 -4.00 3.64
N PHE A 66 4.63 -3.33 4.77
CA PHE A 66 4.65 -1.89 4.81
C PHE A 66 5.95 -1.34 4.21
N ILE A 67 7.10 -1.92 4.57
CA ILE A 67 8.45 -1.48 4.15
C ILE A 67 8.60 -1.49 2.63
N GLU A 68 8.32 -2.64 2.03
CA GLU A 68 8.41 -2.85 0.58
C GLU A 68 7.13 -2.45 -0.15
N GLY A 69 6.07 -2.14 0.61
CA GLY A 69 4.77 -1.77 0.10
C GLY A 69 4.79 -0.51 -0.76
N PRO A 70 3.64 -0.21 -1.39
CA PRO A 70 3.53 0.90 -2.31
C PRO A 70 3.85 2.24 -1.61
N SER A 71 4.43 3.17 -2.36
CA SER A 71 4.97 4.42 -1.81
C SER A 71 3.92 5.30 -1.12
N TRP A 72 2.64 5.16 -1.47
CA TRP A 72 1.56 5.93 -0.85
C TRP A 72 1.33 5.57 0.61
N LEU A 73 1.77 4.39 1.09
CA LEU A 73 1.73 4.07 2.52
C LEU A 73 2.60 5.02 3.35
N SER A 74 3.56 5.73 2.74
CA SER A 74 4.29 6.81 3.40
C SER A 74 3.45 8.04 3.74
N GLN A 75 2.18 8.12 3.29
CA GLN A 75 1.23 9.17 3.67
C GLN A 75 0.60 8.93 5.04
N ILE A 76 0.77 7.73 5.63
CA ILE A 76 0.36 7.46 7.01
C ILE A 76 1.07 8.43 7.95
N PRO A 77 0.37 9.09 8.91
CA PRO A 77 1.00 9.97 9.87
C PRO A 77 2.18 9.30 10.60
N GLY A 78 3.37 9.89 10.50
CA GLY A 78 4.61 9.37 11.09
C GLY A 78 5.39 8.38 10.21
N ALA A 79 4.85 8.01 9.05
CA ALA A 79 5.58 7.30 8.01
C ALA A 79 6.34 8.26 7.09
N THR A 80 7.40 7.75 6.45
CA THR A 80 8.16 8.44 5.41
C THR A 80 8.60 7.45 4.34
N ARG A 81 8.86 7.94 3.12
CA ARG A 81 9.60 7.16 2.11
C ARG A 81 11.07 7.48 2.23
N ARG A 82 11.91 6.46 2.39
CA ARG A 82 13.37 6.58 2.46
C ARG A 82 13.98 6.06 1.18
N THR A 83 15.04 6.74 0.73
CA THR A 83 15.92 6.24 -0.32
C THR A 83 16.99 5.36 0.32
N ILE A 84 17.19 4.17 -0.24
CA ILE A 84 18.24 3.25 0.19
C ILE A 84 19.45 3.51 -0.70
N ILE A 85 20.57 3.82 -0.07
CA ILE A 85 21.84 4.07 -0.72
C ILE A 85 22.74 2.86 -0.48
N ASP A 86 23.46 2.45 -1.52
CA ASP A 86 24.52 1.44 -1.40
C ASP A 86 25.77 2.09 -0.80
N ASP A 87 26.01 1.79 0.48
CA ASP A 87 27.17 2.25 1.24
C ASP A 87 28.45 1.44 0.90
N GLU A 88 28.34 0.35 0.14
CA GLU A 88 29.48 -0.44 -0.33
C GLU A 88 30.06 0.10 -1.65
N THR A 89 29.37 1.03 -2.31
CA THR A 89 29.88 1.66 -3.54
C THR A 89 31.16 2.44 -3.24
N PRO A 90 32.26 2.22 -3.99
CA PRO A 90 33.50 2.97 -3.81
C PRO A 90 33.30 4.49 -3.91
N ALA A 91 33.86 5.26 -2.97
CA ALA A 91 33.63 6.70 -2.82
C ALA A 91 33.81 7.54 -4.11
N TYR A 92 34.69 7.12 -5.03
CA TYR A 92 34.93 7.80 -6.30
C TYR A 92 33.76 7.69 -7.31
N ARG A 93 32.84 6.73 -7.13
CA ARG A 93 31.63 6.59 -7.94
C ARG A 93 30.45 7.41 -7.41
N GLY A 94 30.57 7.94 -6.20
CA GLY A 94 29.47 8.59 -5.48
C GLY A 94 28.39 7.60 -5.01
N PRO A 95 27.46 8.04 -4.15
CA PRO A 95 26.40 7.20 -3.60
C PRO A 95 25.47 6.68 -4.71
N GLN A 96 25.17 5.38 -4.70
CA GLN A 96 24.22 4.75 -5.63
C GLN A 96 22.89 4.50 -4.95
N ILE A 97 21.79 4.89 -5.59
CA ILE A 97 20.45 4.57 -5.10
C ILE A 97 20.11 3.15 -5.52
N ILE A 98 19.87 2.27 -4.56
CA ILE A 98 19.52 0.85 -4.81
C ILE A 98 18.06 0.53 -4.53
N GLY A 99 17.31 1.46 -3.94
CA GLY A 99 15.88 1.27 -3.74
C GLY A 99 15.22 2.37 -2.94
N HIS A 100 13.95 2.13 -2.62
CA HIS A 100 13.18 2.95 -1.71
C HIS A 100 12.34 2.06 -0.80
N GLU A 101 12.22 2.43 0.47
CA GLU A 101 11.37 1.75 1.45
C GLU A 101 10.43 2.74 2.15
N ASN A 102 9.26 2.27 2.59
CA ASN A 102 8.51 3.00 3.61
C ASN A 102 9.16 2.73 4.98
N SER A 103 9.12 3.73 5.85
CA SER A 103 9.65 3.63 7.19
C SER A 103 8.82 4.46 8.15
N ALA A 104 8.76 4.05 9.40
CA ALA A 104 8.19 4.85 10.47
C ALA A 104 9.04 4.71 11.73
N ARG A 105 8.94 5.68 12.64
CA ARG A 105 9.51 5.54 13.99
C ARG A 105 8.47 4.92 14.90
N GLY A 106 8.86 3.91 15.68
CA GLY A 106 7.97 3.26 16.62
C GLY A 106 6.98 2.32 15.94
N ARG A 107 5.73 2.31 16.43
CA ARG A 107 4.68 1.38 16.03
C ARG A 107 3.65 2.06 15.13
N LEU A 108 3.34 1.44 14.00
CA LEU A 108 2.15 1.71 13.21
C LEU A 108 1.21 0.53 13.29
N ARG A 109 -0.04 0.80 13.66
CA ARG A 109 -1.11 -0.19 13.65
C ARG A 109 -2.40 0.48 13.21
N GLY A 110 -3.03 -0.06 12.18
CA GLY A 110 -4.22 0.55 11.59
C GLY A 110 -4.56 0.02 10.21
N ILE A 111 -5.63 0.57 9.65
CA ILE A 111 -6.04 0.34 8.27
C ILE A 111 -5.69 1.56 7.43
N ALA A 112 -4.93 1.35 6.36
CA ALA A 112 -4.67 2.31 5.31
C ALA A 112 -5.49 1.93 4.08
N MET A 113 -6.19 2.89 3.49
CA MET A 113 -6.99 2.68 2.29
C MET A 113 -6.67 3.76 1.28
N ARG A 114 -6.50 3.37 0.02
CA ARG A 114 -6.41 4.26 -1.12
C ARG A 114 -7.44 3.87 -2.15
N TYR A 115 -8.16 4.83 -2.70
CA TYR A 115 -9.13 4.58 -3.77
C TYR A 115 -9.21 5.78 -4.71
N ARG A 116 -9.85 5.60 -5.87
CA ARG A 116 -10.21 6.71 -6.76
C ARG A 116 -11.72 6.85 -6.80
N ASP A 117 -12.20 8.08 -6.75
CA ASP A 117 -13.62 8.35 -6.96
C ASP A 117 -13.99 8.29 -8.45
N HIS A 118 -15.26 8.60 -8.74
CA HIS A 118 -15.81 8.58 -10.09
C HIS A 118 -15.23 9.60 -11.07
N GLU A 119 -14.53 10.61 -10.56
CA GLU A 119 -13.79 11.59 -11.38
C GLU A 119 -12.33 11.18 -11.55
N GLY A 120 -11.91 10.06 -10.93
CA GLY A 120 -10.55 9.56 -10.93
C GLY A 120 -9.65 10.20 -9.86
N THR A 121 -10.21 11.02 -8.97
CA THR A 121 -9.45 11.71 -7.93
C THR A 121 -9.01 10.71 -6.86
N PRO A 122 -7.69 10.62 -6.54
CA PRO A 122 -7.21 9.70 -5.52
C PRO A 122 -7.53 10.21 -4.12
N HIS A 123 -8.05 9.31 -3.28
CA HIS A 123 -8.33 9.53 -1.87
C HIS A 123 -7.48 8.59 -1.03
N PHE A 124 -7.00 9.08 0.10
CA PHE A 124 -6.25 8.30 1.09
C PHE A 124 -6.90 8.44 2.45
N GLN A 125 -7.06 7.32 3.15
CA GLN A 125 -7.58 7.28 4.50
C GLN A 125 -6.70 6.39 5.38
N TRP A 126 -6.44 6.86 6.60
CA TRP A 126 -5.75 6.11 7.65
C TRP A 126 -6.61 6.09 8.91
N VAL A 127 -6.81 4.89 9.47
CA VAL A 127 -7.50 4.68 10.75
C VAL A 127 -6.57 3.86 11.66
N GLY A 128 -5.89 4.55 12.56
CA GLY A 128 -5.00 3.93 13.55
C GLY A 128 -5.74 3.44 14.80
N TYR A 129 -5.20 2.41 15.47
CA TYR A 129 -5.71 1.87 16.74
C TYR A 129 -4.66 1.10 17.56
#